data_AF-A0ABC9YVY2-F1
#
_entry.id   AF-A0ABC9YVY2-F1
#
_cell.length_a   1.000
_cell.length_b   1.000
_cell.length_c   1.000
_cell.angle_alpha   90.00
_cell.angle_beta   90.00
_cell.angle_gamma   90.00
#
_symmetry.space_group_name_H-M   'P 1'
#
loop_
_entity.id
_entity.type
_entity.pdbx_description
1 polymer ?
#
loop_
_entity_poly.entity_id
_entity_poly.type
_entity_poly.pdbx_seq_one_letter_code
_entity_poly.pdbx_strand_id
1 'polypeptide(L)'
;MRDRALGFAMVLALIGFGLGAGLALAMAVGGDSDPVGSFAIAFAAAACAFAGYGLGAAVAQLAATARSAGAVAALVVVALYLYTNVWDRFGPLTMLRFLSPFYYFARCRALVPGAGFDGFSLVGLVLAAAGLSGVAAWLFGRRDVGSALWTRSVRHAKPVRPVQRPVLNRLWSASVLRERSGLAVWSAASAAALGLMAWLEPEVIDIWDKFDLTRRMLQVDPGFSAGGQYLGFVSEFTGPIVAGYVVTQAASGVGDREQGRLALLLSTPLSQTALIRQRLITVLVGTVIIVAVALGGLLIGATVVDVSLDAAGTARVAASALLLAAGLGAVATWLVTWIPRYAVAGLAIVLGLSYLLALLVPMFAWPSWITRLSLFGAVGHPYLEVPPWGGALFLAILAVAGFALAAVTATRAMTAA
;
A
#
# COMPACT_ATOMS: atom_id res chain seq x y z
N MET A 1 -24.52 5.65 9.83
CA MET A 1 -24.05 5.63 8.41
C MET A 1 -23.90 7.04 7.85
N ARG A 2 -24.95 7.87 7.88
CA ARG A 2 -24.91 9.27 7.41
C ARG A 2 -23.69 10.05 7.88
N ASP A 3 -23.43 10.10 9.18
CA ASP A 3 -22.34 10.92 9.74
C ASP A 3 -20.95 10.40 9.33
N ARG A 4 -20.80 9.08 9.15
CA ARG A 4 -19.54 8.50 8.62
C ARG A 4 -19.33 8.83 7.15
N ALA A 5 -20.38 8.81 6.34
CA ALA A 5 -20.31 9.16 4.93
C ALA A 5 -20.02 10.67 4.75
N LEU A 6 -20.67 11.53 5.56
CA LEU A 6 -20.40 12.97 5.57
C LEU A 6 -18.98 13.28 6.04
N GLY A 7 -18.53 12.64 7.13
CA GLY A 7 -17.15 12.78 7.61
C GLY A 7 -16.13 12.35 6.55
N PHE A 8 -16.37 11.24 5.87
CA PHE A 8 -15.49 10.77 4.80
C PHE A 8 -15.50 11.69 3.57
N ALA A 9 -16.68 12.18 3.16
CA ALA A 9 -16.81 13.16 2.08
C ALA A 9 -16.07 14.47 2.41
N MET A 10 -16.17 14.96 3.64
CA MET A 10 -15.44 16.14 4.11
C MET A 10 -13.91 15.93 4.04
N VAL A 11 -13.42 14.78 4.48
CA VAL A 11 -12.00 14.43 4.38
C VAL A 11 -11.55 14.37 2.92
N LEU A 12 -12.31 13.74 2.02
CA LEU A 12 -11.98 13.69 0.60
C LEU A 12 -12.04 15.07 -0.08
N ALA A 13 -12.98 15.93 0.31
CA ALA A 13 -13.05 17.31 -0.18
C ALA A 13 -11.81 18.11 0.26
N LEU A 14 -11.35 17.93 1.50
CA LEU A 14 -10.12 18.56 1.99
C LEU A 14 -8.88 18.04 1.25
N ILE A 15 -8.80 16.73 1.00
CA ILE A 15 -7.72 16.12 0.20
C ILE A 15 -7.76 16.66 -1.24
N GLY A 16 -8.94 16.69 -1.87
CA GLY A 16 -9.13 17.25 -3.21
C GLY A 16 -8.74 18.72 -3.29
N PHE A 17 -9.09 19.51 -2.28
CA PHE A 17 -8.66 20.91 -2.18
C PHE A 17 -7.13 21.04 -2.08
N GLY A 18 -6.50 20.25 -1.19
CA GLY A 18 -5.05 20.26 -1.03
C GLY A 18 -4.30 19.84 -2.31
N LEU A 19 -4.77 18.78 -2.98
CA LEU A 19 -4.23 18.33 -4.26
C LEU A 19 -4.43 19.37 -5.37
N GLY A 20 -5.62 19.96 -5.45
CA GLY A 20 -5.93 21.00 -6.44
C GLY A 20 -5.09 22.26 -6.25
N ALA A 21 -4.91 22.71 -5.00
CA ALA A 21 -4.06 23.85 -4.67
C ALA A 21 -2.57 23.57 -4.99
N GLY A 22 -2.08 22.38 -4.62
CA GLY A 22 -0.71 21.96 -4.93
C GLY A 22 -0.45 21.88 -6.44
N LEU A 23 -1.40 21.32 -7.19
CA LEU A 23 -1.31 21.23 -8.65
C LEU A 23 -1.39 22.60 -9.32
N ALA A 24 -2.31 23.47 -8.88
CA ALA A 24 -2.43 24.83 -9.38
C ALA A 24 -1.13 25.64 -9.16
N LEU A 25 -0.52 25.50 -7.98
CA LEU A 25 0.77 26.12 -7.67
C LEU A 25 1.88 25.58 -8.58
N ALA A 26 1.96 24.26 -8.74
CA ALA A 26 2.97 23.63 -9.59
C ALA A 26 2.86 24.09 -11.05
N MET A 27 1.63 24.14 -11.58
CA MET A 27 1.35 24.62 -12.94
C MET A 27 1.68 26.11 -13.10
N ALA A 28 1.34 26.94 -12.11
CA ALA A 28 1.68 28.37 -12.12
C ALA A 28 3.21 28.60 -12.09
N VAL A 29 3.95 27.81 -11.31
CA VAL A 29 5.42 27.85 -11.30
C VAL A 29 6.00 27.36 -12.64
N GLY A 30 5.34 26.39 -13.28
CA GLY A 30 5.71 25.86 -14.60
C GLY A 30 5.39 26.78 -15.78
N GLY A 31 4.71 27.91 -15.57
CA GLY A 31 4.37 28.88 -16.62
C GLY A 31 3.02 28.65 -17.32
N ASP A 32 2.35 27.53 -17.05
CA ASP A 32 1.06 27.14 -17.65
C ASP A 32 -0.05 27.18 -16.59
N SER A 33 -0.32 28.35 -16.02
CA SER A 33 -1.28 28.46 -14.92
C SER A 33 -2.71 28.07 -15.34
N ASP A 34 -3.21 26.95 -14.84
CA ASP A 34 -4.62 26.55 -14.95
C ASP A 34 -5.18 26.13 -13.58
N PRO A 35 -5.58 27.09 -12.74
CA PRO A 35 -6.14 26.78 -11.43
C PRO A 35 -7.49 26.06 -11.55
N VAL A 36 -8.29 26.40 -12.56
CA VAL A 36 -9.63 25.81 -12.75
C VAL A 36 -9.50 24.34 -13.10
N GLY A 37 -8.65 23.99 -14.06
CA GLY A 37 -8.39 22.60 -14.43
C GLY A 37 -7.76 21.81 -13.28
N SER A 38 -6.85 22.44 -12.53
CA SER A 38 -6.19 21.82 -11.36
C SER A 38 -7.17 21.43 -10.25
N PHE A 39 -8.11 22.32 -9.90
CA PHE A 39 -9.16 21.98 -8.93
C PHE A 39 -10.19 21.01 -9.51
N ALA A 40 -10.55 21.15 -10.79
CA ALA A 40 -11.54 20.28 -11.43
C ALA A 40 -11.09 18.81 -11.46
N ILE A 41 -9.84 18.53 -11.85
CA ILE A 41 -9.29 17.16 -11.82
C ILE A 41 -9.19 16.62 -10.39
N ALA A 42 -8.78 17.45 -9.43
CA ALA A 42 -8.62 17.03 -8.04
C ALA A 42 -9.97 16.69 -7.37
N PHE A 43 -11.02 17.48 -7.63
CA PHE A 43 -12.37 17.16 -7.16
C PHE A 43 -13.00 15.97 -7.90
N ALA A 44 -12.71 15.78 -9.19
CA ALA A 44 -13.10 14.56 -9.89
C ALA A 44 -12.45 13.31 -9.29
N ALA A 45 -11.17 13.39 -8.92
CA ALA A 45 -10.46 12.32 -8.23
C ALA A 45 -11.08 12.03 -6.84
N ALA A 46 -11.40 13.08 -6.08
CA ALA A 46 -12.09 12.96 -4.79
C ALA A 46 -13.49 12.32 -4.94
N ALA A 47 -14.26 12.72 -5.96
CA ALA A 47 -15.57 12.12 -6.25
C ALA A 47 -15.44 10.63 -6.63
N CYS A 48 -14.44 10.27 -7.44
CA CYS A 48 -14.14 8.88 -7.78
C CYS A 48 -13.76 8.05 -6.54
N ALA A 49 -12.92 8.60 -5.66
CA ALA A 49 -12.58 7.96 -4.39
C ALA A 49 -13.81 7.78 -3.49
N PHE A 50 -14.73 8.74 -3.48
CA PHE A 50 -15.96 8.65 -2.71
C PHE A 50 -16.91 7.58 -3.24
N ALA A 51 -16.99 7.40 -4.56
CA ALA A 51 -17.70 6.28 -5.16
C ALA A 51 -17.09 4.93 -4.73
N GLY A 52 -15.75 4.83 -4.67
CA GLY A 52 -15.05 3.66 -4.13
C GLY A 52 -15.39 3.39 -2.66
N TYR A 53 -15.51 4.42 -1.82
CA TYR A 53 -16.00 4.30 -0.45
C TYR A 53 -17.44 3.78 -0.39
N GLY A 54 -18.34 4.33 -1.21
CA GLY A 54 -19.73 3.88 -1.28
C GLY A 54 -19.82 2.40 -1.64
N LEU A 55 -19.02 1.95 -2.61
CA LEU A 55 -18.91 0.53 -2.98
C LEU A 55 -18.43 -0.33 -1.81
N GLY A 56 -17.35 0.09 -1.13
CA GLY A 56 -16.84 -0.62 0.04
C GLY A 56 -17.86 -0.68 1.19
N ALA A 57 -18.59 0.41 1.42
CA ALA A 57 -19.65 0.48 2.42
C ALA A 57 -20.82 -0.45 2.09
N ALA A 58 -21.21 -0.57 0.82
CA ALA A 58 -22.24 -1.49 0.35
C ALA A 58 -21.80 -2.96 0.51
N VAL A 59 -20.58 -3.30 0.08
CA VAL A 59 -19.99 -4.64 0.25
C VAL A 59 -19.90 -5.02 1.73
N ALA A 60 -19.58 -4.06 2.61
CA ALA A 60 -19.54 -4.28 4.06
C ALA A 60 -20.90 -4.67 4.67
N GLN A 61 -22.02 -4.35 4.03
CA GLN A 61 -23.34 -4.78 4.50
C GLN A 61 -23.60 -6.26 4.22
N LEU A 62 -23.00 -6.79 3.15
CA LEU A 62 -23.18 -8.17 2.73
C LEU A 62 -22.24 -9.13 3.48
N ALA A 63 -21.07 -8.66 3.90
CA ALA A 63 -20.03 -9.51 4.47
C ALA A 63 -20.23 -9.80 5.97
N ALA A 64 -19.87 -11.03 6.36
CA ALA A 64 -19.84 -11.47 7.76
C ALA A 64 -18.78 -10.77 8.61
N THR A 65 -17.67 -10.32 8.00
CA THR A 65 -16.59 -9.63 8.72
C THR A 65 -16.09 -8.42 7.95
N ALA A 66 -15.61 -7.40 8.67
CA ALA A 66 -14.99 -6.21 8.08
C ALA A 66 -13.78 -6.58 7.20
N ARG A 67 -13.02 -7.61 7.58
CA ARG A 67 -11.85 -8.10 6.82
C ARG A 67 -12.26 -8.67 5.46
N SER A 68 -13.28 -9.53 5.42
CA SER A 68 -13.79 -10.07 4.16
C SER A 68 -14.42 -8.99 3.29
N ALA A 69 -15.13 -8.03 3.90
CA ALA A 69 -15.70 -6.89 3.18
C ALA A 69 -14.61 -6.08 2.48
N GLY A 70 -13.56 -5.70 3.21
CA GLY A 70 -12.45 -4.93 2.68
C GLY A 70 -11.73 -5.66 1.55
N ALA A 71 -11.47 -6.97 1.69
CA ALA A 71 -10.83 -7.75 0.65
C ALA A 71 -11.67 -7.83 -0.64
N VAL A 72 -12.98 -8.07 -0.52
CA VAL A 72 -13.88 -8.13 -1.67
C VAL A 72 -14.01 -6.75 -2.33
N ALA A 73 -14.18 -5.68 -1.54
CA ALA A 73 -14.26 -4.33 -2.06
C ALA A 73 -12.99 -3.92 -2.81
N ALA A 74 -11.80 -4.20 -2.24
CA ALA A 74 -10.53 -3.92 -2.89
C ALA A 74 -10.38 -4.69 -4.22
N LEU A 75 -10.73 -5.98 -4.24
CA LEU A 75 -10.69 -6.80 -5.46
C LEU A 75 -11.64 -6.25 -6.54
N VAL A 76 -12.85 -5.83 -6.16
CA VAL A 76 -13.81 -5.22 -7.10
C VAL A 76 -13.27 -3.90 -7.65
N VAL A 77 -12.70 -3.04 -6.81
CA VAL A 77 -12.11 -1.76 -7.25
C VAL A 77 -10.94 -2.00 -8.23
N VAL A 78 -10.04 -2.93 -7.92
CA VAL A 78 -8.93 -3.28 -8.82
C VAL A 78 -9.44 -3.85 -10.15
N ALA A 79 -10.42 -4.76 -10.09
CA ALA A 79 -11.01 -5.34 -11.30
C ALA A 79 -11.68 -4.26 -12.17
N LEU A 80 -12.41 -3.32 -11.57
CA LEU A 80 -13.02 -2.19 -12.29
C LEU A 80 -11.96 -1.27 -12.92
N TYR A 81 -10.87 -0.99 -12.20
CA TYR A 81 -9.76 -0.21 -12.73
C TYR A 81 -9.11 -0.88 -13.95
N LEU A 82 -8.71 -2.15 -13.80
CA LEU A 82 -8.11 -2.91 -14.90
C LEU A 82 -9.05 -3.02 -16.09
N TYR A 83 -10.32 -3.37 -15.84
CA TYR A 83 -11.34 -3.46 -16.86
C TYR A 83 -11.47 -2.13 -17.64
N THR A 84 -11.44 -0.98 -16.96
CA THR A 84 -11.51 0.34 -17.60
C THR A 84 -10.38 0.57 -18.60
N ASN A 85 -9.20 -0.02 -18.39
CA ASN A 85 -8.05 0.15 -19.27
C ASN A 85 -8.08 -0.77 -20.50
N VAL A 86 -8.89 -1.84 -20.49
CA VAL A 86 -8.92 -2.86 -21.57
C VAL A 86 -10.31 -3.16 -22.12
N TRP A 87 -11.34 -2.47 -21.63
CA TRP A 87 -12.76 -2.58 -21.98
C TRP A 87 -13.06 -2.73 -23.49
N ASP A 88 -12.39 -1.97 -24.36
CA ASP A 88 -12.58 -1.99 -25.82
C ASP A 88 -12.24 -3.36 -26.44
N ARG A 89 -11.45 -4.19 -25.74
CA ARG A 89 -11.09 -5.55 -26.17
C ARG A 89 -12.18 -6.59 -25.90
N PHE A 90 -13.26 -6.26 -25.18
CA PHE A 90 -14.27 -7.22 -24.71
C PHE A 90 -15.59 -7.23 -25.50
N GLY A 91 -15.64 -6.61 -26.69
CA GLY A 91 -16.80 -6.70 -27.59
C GLY A 91 -18.13 -6.29 -26.92
N PRO A 92 -19.15 -7.17 -26.83
CA PRO A 92 -20.44 -6.82 -26.21
C PRO A 92 -20.35 -6.43 -24.73
N LEU A 93 -19.34 -6.93 -24.01
CA LEU A 93 -19.17 -6.63 -22.60
C LEU A 93 -18.70 -5.19 -22.38
N THR A 94 -18.33 -4.43 -23.41
CA THR A 94 -18.01 -2.99 -23.33
C THR A 94 -19.05 -2.16 -22.59
N MET A 95 -20.32 -2.59 -22.54
CA MET A 95 -21.38 -1.91 -21.79
C MET A 95 -21.13 -1.90 -20.27
N LEU A 96 -20.34 -2.83 -19.72
CA LEU A 96 -19.97 -2.84 -18.31
C LEU A 96 -19.11 -1.64 -17.91
N ARG A 97 -18.56 -0.91 -18.90
CA ARG A 97 -17.86 0.37 -18.71
C ARG A 97 -18.57 1.34 -17.78
N PHE A 98 -19.90 1.41 -17.90
CA PHE A 98 -20.71 2.44 -17.28
C PHE A 98 -20.89 2.22 -15.78
N LEU A 99 -20.54 1.01 -15.29
CA LEU A 99 -20.51 0.69 -13.86
C LEU A 99 -19.21 1.16 -13.19
N SER A 100 -18.14 1.36 -13.96
CA SER A 100 -16.84 1.72 -13.40
C SER A 100 -16.80 3.22 -13.07
N PRO A 101 -16.51 3.61 -11.81
CA PRO A 101 -16.27 5.02 -11.51
C PRO A 101 -15.04 5.56 -12.26
N PHE A 102 -14.06 4.70 -12.56
CA PHE A 102 -12.86 5.08 -13.31
C PHE A 102 -13.17 5.50 -14.75
N TYR A 103 -14.24 4.97 -15.36
CA TYR A 103 -14.66 5.37 -16.70
C TYR A 103 -15.06 6.86 -16.76
N TYR A 104 -15.82 7.33 -15.77
CA TYR A 104 -16.20 8.74 -15.68
C TYR A 104 -15.00 9.61 -15.30
N PHE A 105 -14.16 9.17 -14.36
CA PHE A 105 -12.95 9.92 -14.01
C PHE A 105 -11.99 10.10 -15.20
N ALA A 106 -11.79 9.07 -16.03
CA ALA A 106 -10.92 9.13 -17.20
C ALA A 106 -11.37 10.13 -18.29
N ARG A 107 -12.63 10.60 -18.23
CA ARG A 107 -13.20 11.64 -19.10
C ARG A 107 -13.03 13.05 -18.54
N CYS A 108 -12.73 13.19 -17.26
CA CYS A 108 -12.48 14.47 -16.62
C CYS A 108 -11.07 15.00 -16.94
N ARG A 109 -10.74 15.25 -18.21
CA ARG A 109 -9.38 15.59 -18.67
C ARG A 109 -9.10 17.09 -18.65
N ALA A 110 -9.34 17.71 -17.49
CA ALA A 110 -9.28 19.17 -17.32
C ALA A 110 -7.95 19.79 -17.75
N LEU A 111 -6.84 19.08 -17.53
CA LEU A 111 -5.48 19.56 -17.81
C LEU A 111 -4.92 19.10 -19.16
N VAL A 112 -5.68 18.33 -19.95
CA VAL A 112 -5.23 17.89 -21.28
C VAL A 112 -5.63 18.94 -22.31
N PRO A 113 -4.67 19.57 -23.02
CA PRO A 113 -4.98 20.56 -24.04
C PRO A 113 -5.95 19.99 -25.08
N GLY A 114 -7.05 20.71 -25.33
CA GLY A 114 -8.06 20.36 -26.33
C GLY A 114 -9.05 19.24 -25.96
N ALA A 115 -8.91 18.57 -24.81
CA ALA A 115 -9.85 17.53 -24.38
C ALA A 115 -11.00 18.06 -23.50
N GLY A 116 -10.73 19.07 -22.68
CA GLY A 116 -11.71 19.71 -21.79
C GLY A 116 -12.15 18.87 -20.59
N PHE A 117 -12.99 19.48 -19.73
CA PHE A 117 -13.55 18.84 -18.55
C PHE A 117 -15.01 18.43 -18.76
N ASP A 118 -15.29 17.12 -18.68
CA ASP A 118 -16.66 16.61 -18.80
C ASP A 118 -17.42 16.72 -17.47
N GLY A 119 -18.19 17.80 -17.31
CA GLY A 119 -19.03 18.02 -16.14
C GLY A 119 -20.10 16.93 -15.93
N PHE A 120 -20.57 16.27 -16.98
CA PHE A 120 -21.54 15.18 -16.83
C PHE A 120 -20.92 13.96 -16.18
N SER A 121 -19.66 13.66 -16.50
CA SER A 121 -18.91 12.59 -15.84
C SER A 121 -18.68 12.88 -14.35
N LEU A 122 -18.40 14.13 -13.99
CA LEU A 122 -18.32 14.53 -12.58
C LEU A 122 -19.67 14.32 -11.86
N VAL A 123 -20.78 14.76 -12.45
CA VAL A 123 -22.12 14.54 -11.90
C VAL A 123 -22.40 13.04 -11.75
N GLY A 124 -22.03 12.24 -12.75
CA GLY A 124 -22.13 10.78 -12.71
C GLY A 124 -21.38 10.16 -11.53
N LEU A 125 -20.16 10.62 -11.25
CA LEU A 125 -19.37 10.18 -10.08
C LEU A 125 -20.05 10.53 -8.75
N VAL A 126 -20.55 11.77 -8.62
CA VAL A 126 -21.25 12.22 -7.40
C VAL A 126 -22.54 11.43 -7.18
N LEU A 127 -23.31 11.19 -8.24
CA LEU A 127 -24.52 10.38 -8.18
C LEU A 127 -24.21 8.93 -7.85
N ALA A 128 -23.15 8.34 -8.42
CA ALA A 128 -22.72 6.99 -8.08
C ALA A 128 -22.31 6.89 -6.61
N ALA A 129 -21.55 7.86 -6.09
CA ALA A 129 -21.14 7.90 -4.70
C ALA A 129 -22.35 8.04 -3.75
N ALA A 130 -23.29 8.94 -4.06
CA ALA A 130 -24.52 9.11 -3.31
C ALA A 130 -25.41 7.86 -3.36
N GLY A 131 -25.58 7.27 -4.54
CA GLY A 131 -26.37 6.07 -4.77
C GLY A 131 -25.81 4.86 -4.02
N LEU A 132 -24.51 4.57 -4.14
CA LEU A 132 -23.87 3.47 -3.44
C LEU A 132 -23.90 3.65 -1.91
N SER A 133 -23.66 4.88 -1.44
CA SER A 133 -23.79 5.21 0.00
C SER A 133 -25.23 5.05 0.49
N GLY A 134 -26.22 5.41 -0.34
CA GLY A 134 -27.64 5.23 -0.08
C GLY A 134 -28.02 3.75 -0.01
N VAL A 135 -27.56 2.94 -0.95
CA VAL A 135 -27.71 1.48 -0.93
C VAL A 135 -27.08 0.89 0.33
N ALA A 136 -25.88 1.33 0.71
CA ALA A 136 -25.23 0.89 1.94
C ALA A 136 -26.05 1.26 3.19
N ALA A 137 -26.63 2.47 3.24
CA ALA A 137 -27.50 2.90 4.34
C ALA A 137 -28.81 2.11 4.40
N TRP A 138 -29.42 1.83 3.24
CA TRP A 138 -30.65 1.04 3.14
C TRP A 138 -30.42 -0.42 3.55
N LEU A 139 -29.34 -1.06 3.07
CA LEU A 139 -28.95 -2.40 3.49
C LEU A 139 -28.64 -2.46 4.98
N PHE A 140 -27.97 -1.43 5.52
CA PHE A 140 -27.70 -1.33 6.96
C PHE A 140 -28.99 -1.27 7.79
N GLY A 141 -30.03 -0.56 7.31
CA GLY A 141 -31.33 -0.49 7.99
C GLY A 141 -32.12 -1.80 7.98
N ARG A 142 -31.79 -2.73 7.07
CA ARG A 142 -32.43 -4.06 6.97
C ARG A 142 -31.63 -5.17 7.67
N ARG A 143 -30.43 -4.86 8.17
CA ARG A 143 -29.51 -5.83 8.75
C ARG A 143 -29.73 -5.91 10.25
N ASP A 144 -29.95 -7.13 10.76
CA ASP A 144 -30.01 -7.35 12.21
C ASP A 144 -28.65 -7.05 12.86
N VAL A 145 -28.68 -6.48 14.07
CA VAL A 145 -27.47 -6.12 14.81
C VAL A 145 -26.65 -7.38 15.09
N GLY A 146 -25.48 -7.48 14.45
CA GLY A 146 -24.53 -8.58 14.64
C GLY A 146 -24.64 -9.74 13.64
N SER A 147 -25.65 -9.76 12.76
CA SER A 147 -25.71 -10.73 11.64
C SER A 147 -25.20 -10.08 10.35
N ALA A 148 -24.91 -10.84 9.29
CA ALA A 148 -24.71 -10.27 7.96
C ALA A 148 -25.88 -10.70 7.07
N LEU A 149 -26.24 -9.90 6.07
CA LEU A 149 -27.31 -10.28 5.13
C LEU A 149 -26.97 -11.59 4.40
N TRP A 150 -25.68 -11.85 4.19
CA TRP A 150 -25.20 -13.15 3.75
C TRP A 150 -24.52 -13.88 4.90
N THR A 151 -25.29 -14.58 5.73
CA THR A 151 -24.75 -15.56 6.65
C THR A 151 -24.61 -16.90 5.95
N ARG A 152 -23.38 -17.39 5.78
CA ARG A 152 -23.18 -18.82 5.50
C ARG A 152 -23.70 -19.57 6.72
N SER A 153 -24.64 -20.50 6.52
CA SER A 153 -25.14 -21.36 7.59
C SER A 153 -23.96 -21.92 8.37
N VAL A 154 -23.85 -21.54 9.65
CA VAL A 154 -22.80 -22.05 10.54
C VAL A 154 -23.14 -23.52 10.73
N ARG A 155 -22.50 -24.40 9.95
CA ARG A 155 -22.48 -25.83 10.25
C ARG A 155 -22.12 -25.94 11.73
N HIS A 156 -22.99 -26.57 12.52
CA HIS A 156 -22.86 -26.72 13.96
C HIS A 156 -21.40 -26.86 14.35
N ALA A 157 -20.95 -25.93 15.20
CA ALA A 157 -19.59 -25.90 15.70
C ALA A 157 -19.26 -27.30 16.23
N LYS A 158 -18.32 -28.00 15.58
CA LYS A 158 -17.77 -29.23 16.12
C LYS A 158 -17.30 -28.93 17.55
N PRO A 159 -17.45 -29.88 18.50
CA PRO A 159 -17.09 -29.67 19.89
C PRO A 159 -15.69 -29.06 19.98
N VAL A 160 -15.55 -28.03 20.82
CA VAL A 160 -14.31 -27.28 21.03
C VAL A 160 -13.26 -28.26 21.54
N ARG A 161 -12.44 -28.80 20.64
CA ARG A 161 -11.27 -29.59 20.99
C ARG A 161 -10.11 -28.63 21.23
N PRO A 162 -9.34 -28.77 22.33
CA PRO A 162 -8.11 -28.02 22.50
C PRO A 162 -7.18 -28.33 21.32
N VAL A 163 -6.91 -27.31 20.50
CA VAL A 163 -6.04 -27.45 19.34
C VAL A 163 -4.59 -27.42 19.85
N GLN A 164 -4.05 -28.59 20.21
CA GLN A 164 -2.62 -28.76 20.52
C GLN A 164 -1.81 -28.82 19.22
N ARG A 165 -1.69 -27.69 18.53
CA ARG A 165 -0.79 -27.58 17.37
C ARG A 165 0.53 -26.96 17.82
N PRO A 166 1.70 -27.60 17.58
CA PRO A 166 3.01 -27.04 17.96
C PRO A 166 3.25 -25.63 17.42
N VAL A 167 2.70 -25.30 16.24
CA VAL A 167 2.80 -23.98 15.60
C VAL A 167 2.07 -22.88 16.40
N LEU A 168 1.19 -23.24 17.34
CA LEU A 168 0.50 -22.28 18.21
C LEU A 168 1.23 -22.04 19.53
N ASN A 169 2.33 -22.75 19.81
CA ASN A 169 3.06 -22.63 21.08
C ASN A 169 3.86 -21.31 21.20
N ARG A 170 4.12 -20.63 20.08
CA ARG A 170 4.78 -19.32 20.07
C ARG A 170 3.81 -18.28 19.49
N LEU A 171 3.79 -17.09 20.09
CA LEU A 171 2.94 -15.99 19.64
C LEU A 171 3.26 -15.63 18.19
N TRP A 172 4.54 -15.61 17.81
CA TRP A 172 4.91 -15.18 16.46
C TRP A 172 4.33 -16.10 15.37
N SER A 173 4.37 -17.42 15.56
CA SER A 173 3.88 -18.40 14.61
C SER A 173 2.36 -18.50 14.63
N ALA A 174 1.75 -18.33 15.81
CA ALA A 174 0.31 -18.17 15.94
C ALA A 174 -0.21 -16.93 15.20
N SER A 175 0.51 -15.80 15.30
CA SER A 175 0.19 -14.55 14.58
C SER A 175 0.31 -14.72 13.07
N VAL A 176 1.38 -15.32 12.57
CA VAL A 176 1.53 -15.61 11.12
C VAL A 176 0.38 -16.49 10.61
N LEU A 177 0.02 -17.55 11.34
CA LEU A 177 -1.12 -18.40 10.99
C LEU A 177 -2.46 -17.66 11.01
N ARG A 178 -2.64 -16.76 11.98
CA ARG A 178 -3.86 -15.94 12.13
C ARG A 178 -3.98 -14.92 11.01
N GLU A 179 -2.86 -14.39 10.54
CA GLU A 179 -2.78 -13.37 9.50
C GLU A 179 -2.52 -13.94 8.10
N ARG A 180 -2.45 -15.27 7.96
CA ARG A 180 -2.11 -15.98 6.71
C ARG A 180 -2.90 -15.53 5.48
N SER A 181 -4.16 -15.12 5.64
CA SER A 181 -4.95 -14.61 4.51
C SER A 181 -4.50 -13.22 4.09
N GLY A 182 -4.20 -12.34 5.05
CA GLY A 182 -3.61 -11.03 4.76
C GLY A 182 -2.22 -11.18 4.15
N LEU A 183 -1.40 -12.09 4.68
CA LEU A 183 -0.09 -12.41 4.14
C LEU A 183 -0.18 -12.97 2.72
N ALA A 184 -1.09 -13.91 2.46
CA ALA A 184 -1.31 -14.46 1.12
C ALA A 184 -1.73 -13.39 0.12
N VAL A 185 -2.61 -12.46 0.51
CA VAL A 185 -3.02 -11.33 -0.33
C VAL A 185 -1.83 -10.41 -0.61
N TRP A 186 -1.04 -10.03 0.40
CA TRP A 186 0.16 -9.22 0.22
C TRP A 186 1.18 -9.90 -0.70
N SER A 187 1.49 -11.17 -0.46
CA SER A 187 2.40 -11.95 -1.29
C SER A 187 1.91 -12.05 -2.74
N ALA A 188 0.64 -12.43 -2.95
CA ALA A 188 0.08 -12.57 -4.29
C ALA A 188 0.05 -11.22 -5.04
N ALA A 189 -0.36 -10.14 -4.37
CA ALA A 189 -0.37 -8.80 -4.95
C ALA A 189 1.04 -8.30 -5.30
N SER A 190 2.03 -8.58 -4.44
CA SER A 190 3.42 -8.17 -4.68
C SER A 190 4.05 -8.96 -5.82
N ALA A 191 3.80 -10.27 -5.90
CA ALA A 191 4.21 -11.11 -7.03
C ALA A 191 3.57 -10.67 -8.34
N ALA A 192 2.26 -10.39 -8.33
CA ALA A 192 1.56 -9.89 -9.49
C ALA A 192 2.11 -8.52 -9.93
N ALA A 193 2.37 -7.61 -8.99
CA ALA A 193 2.90 -6.28 -9.29
C ALA A 193 4.29 -6.36 -9.96
N LEU A 194 5.25 -7.03 -9.33
CA LEU A 194 6.61 -7.12 -9.90
C LEU A 194 6.65 -8.01 -11.15
N GLY A 195 5.88 -9.10 -11.18
CA GLY A 195 5.81 -9.99 -12.33
C GLY A 195 5.18 -9.35 -13.56
N LEU A 196 4.08 -8.60 -13.39
CA LEU A 196 3.47 -7.86 -14.50
C LEU A 196 4.39 -6.75 -15.00
N MET A 197 5.10 -6.05 -14.11
CA MET A 197 6.07 -5.03 -14.53
C MET A 197 7.24 -5.65 -15.29
N ALA A 198 7.82 -6.76 -14.82
CA ALA A 198 8.87 -7.47 -15.56
C ALA A 198 8.38 -8.01 -16.91
N TRP A 199 7.14 -8.49 -16.97
CA TRP A 199 6.53 -8.97 -18.22
C TRP A 199 6.37 -7.85 -19.27
N LEU A 200 6.22 -6.60 -18.85
CA LEU A 200 6.12 -5.44 -19.74
C LEU A 200 7.49 -4.90 -20.22
N GLU A 201 8.60 -5.50 -19.79
CA GLU A 201 9.95 -5.02 -20.13
C GLU A 201 10.18 -4.79 -21.63
N PRO A 202 9.83 -5.75 -22.54
CA PRO A 202 10.15 -5.57 -23.95
C PRO A 202 9.36 -4.41 -24.58
N GLU A 203 8.11 -4.22 -24.16
CA GLU A 203 7.27 -3.11 -24.63
C GLU A 203 7.82 -1.76 -24.15
N VAL A 204 8.30 -1.70 -22.90
CA VAL A 204 8.89 -0.47 -22.34
C VAL A 204 10.20 -0.13 -23.03
N ILE A 205 11.07 -1.12 -23.26
CA ILE A 205 12.34 -0.90 -23.96
C ILE A 205 12.14 -0.50 -25.41
N ASP A 206 11.21 -1.14 -26.12
CA ASP A 206 10.87 -0.77 -27.49
C ASP A 206 10.39 0.69 -27.59
N ILE A 207 9.62 1.15 -26.60
CA ILE A 207 9.23 2.57 -26.50
C ILE A 207 10.45 3.46 -26.22
N TRP A 208 11.34 3.05 -25.32
CA TRP A 208 12.54 3.84 -24.97
C TRP A 208 13.51 3.98 -26.14
N ASP A 209 13.64 2.94 -26.96
CA ASP A 209 14.49 2.96 -28.16
C ASP A 209 13.88 3.82 -29.28
N LYS A 210 12.55 3.91 -29.35
CA LYS A 210 11.83 4.76 -30.32
C LYS A 210 11.86 6.24 -29.99
N PHE A 211 11.98 6.61 -28.71
CA PHE A 211 11.92 8.00 -28.27
C PHE A 211 13.19 8.41 -27.50
N ASP A 212 14.05 9.19 -28.16
CA ASP A 212 15.31 9.72 -27.59
C ASP A 212 15.06 10.62 -26.35
N LEU A 213 13.86 11.22 -26.25
CA LEU A 213 13.41 12.02 -25.11
C LEU A 213 13.28 11.18 -23.82
N THR A 214 12.82 9.93 -23.91
CA THR A 214 12.65 9.04 -22.74
C THR A 214 13.99 8.64 -22.14
N ARG A 215 15.02 8.37 -22.96
CA ARG A 215 16.39 8.12 -22.47
C ARG A 215 16.96 9.31 -21.71
N ARG A 216 16.67 10.54 -22.17
CA ARG A 216 17.11 11.78 -21.50
C ARG A 216 16.31 12.10 -20.25
N MET A 217 15.00 11.82 -20.23
CA MET A 217 14.12 12.08 -19.08
C MET A 217 14.33 11.09 -17.93
N LEU A 218 14.62 9.81 -18.23
CA LEU A 218 14.88 8.79 -17.20
C LEU A 218 16.34 8.75 -16.72
N GLN A 219 17.20 9.68 -17.19
CA GLN A 219 18.63 9.72 -16.85
C GLN A 219 19.29 8.34 -17.00
N VAL A 220 19.02 7.67 -18.13
CA VAL A 220 19.53 6.31 -18.38
C VAL A 220 21.05 6.33 -18.26
N ASP A 221 21.59 5.73 -17.20
CA ASP A 221 23.02 5.78 -16.90
C ASP A 221 23.76 5.00 -17.99
N PRO A 222 24.73 5.61 -18.72
CA PRO A 222 25.50 4.90 -19.74
C PRO A 222 26.20 3.64 -19.23
N GLY A 223 26.41 3.52 -17.91
CA GLY A 223 27.06 2.37 -17.27
C GLY A 223 26.22 1.10 -17.18
N PHE A 224 24.90 1.16 -17.40
CA PHE A 224 23.99 0.00 -17.27
C PHE A 224 23.13 -0.21 -18.52
N SER A 225 22.77 -1.46 -18.82
CA SER A 225 21.86 -1.76 -19.94
C SER A 225 20.45 -1.21 -19.66
N ALA A 226 19.72 -0.84 -20.71
CA ALA A 226 18.35 -0.32 -20.59
C ALA A 226 17.41 -1.29 -19.84
N GLY A 227 17.46 -2.59 -20.17
CA GLY A 227 16.70 -3.62 -19.46
C GLY A 227 17.16 -3.84 -18.02
N GLY A 228 18.47 -3.76 -17.76
CA GLY A 228 18.99 -3.78 -16.39
C GLY A 228 18.43 -2.63 -15.55
N GLN A 229 18.39 -1.41 -16.11
CA GLN A 229 17.86 -0.22 -15.44
C GLN A 229 16.35 -0.31 -15.23
N TYR A 230 15.60 -0.79 -16.23
CA TYR A 230 14.17 -1.03 -16.07
C TYR A 230 13.89 -2.05 -14.97
N LEU A 231 14.56 -3.20 -14.97
CA LEU A 231 14.41 -4.21 -13.92
C LEU A 231 14.89 -3.71 -12.56
N GLY A 232 15.88 -2.83 -12.52
CA GLY A 232 16.30 -2.13 -11.31
C GLY A 232 15.19 -1.26 -10.75
N PHE A 233 14.59 -0.43 -11.60
CA PHE A 233 13.43 0.38 -11.26
C PHE A 233 12.23 -0.47 -10.79
N VAL A 234 11.92 -1.57 -11.48
CA VAL A 234 10.88 -2.51 -11.05
C VAL A 234 11.20 -3.08 -9.67
N SER A 235 12.46 -3.45 -9.43
CA SER A 235 12.90 -4.01 -8.15
C SER A 235 12.82 -3.02 -6.99
N GLU A 236 12.93 -1.71 -7.24
CA GLU A 236 12.80 -0.65 -6.22
C GLU A 236 11.42 -0.61 -5.56
N PHE A 237 10.36 -1.06 -6.25
CA PHE A 237 9.03 -1.20 -5.67
C PHE A 237 8.98 -2.19 -4.49
N THR A 238 9.98 -3.07 -4.34
CA THR A 238 10.11 -3.96 -3.18
C THR A 238 10.18 -3.18 -1.87
N GLY A 239 10.86 -2.02 -1.85
CA GLY A 239 10.97 -1.16 -0.66
C GLY A 239 9.60 -0.67 -0.18
N PRO A 240 8.82 0.04 -1.01
CA PRO A 240 7.45 0.47 -0.69
C PRO A 240 6.51 -0.68 -0.33
N ILE A 241 6.59 -1.84 -1.00
CA ILE A 241 5.81 -3.04 -0.65
C ILE A 241 6.09 -3.47 0.79
N VAL A 242 7.37 -3.60 1.15
CA VAL A 242 7.79 -3.96 2.52
C VAL A 242 7.35 -2.91 3.53
N ALA A 243 7.53 -1.63 3.21
CA ALA A 243 7.11 -0.54 4.08
C ALA A 243 5.59 -0.56 4.34
N GLY A 244 4.78 -0.77 3.30
CA GLY A 244 3.32 -0.91 3.41
C GLY A 244 2.91 -2.11 4.27
N TYR A 245 3.61 -3.24 4.13
CA TYR A 245 3.39 -4.39 4.99
C TYR A 245 3.71 -4.09 6.46
N VAL A 246 4.83 -3.42 6.75
CA VAL A 246 5.21 -3.02 8.11
C VAL A 246 4.17 -2.07 8.73
N VAL A 247 3.63 -1.11 7.96
CA VAL A 247 2.53 -0.24 8.41
C VAL A 247 1.27 -1.05 8.71
N THR A 248 0.96 -2.05 7.90
CA THR A 248 -0.17 -2.96 8.14
C THR A 248 -0.01 -3.73 9.46
N GLN A 249 1.21 -4.17 9.75
CA GLN A 249 1.55 -4.82 11.02
C GLN A 249 1.51 -3.86 12.22
N ALA A 250 1.91 -2.59 12.02
CA ALA A 250 1.75 -1.56 13.04
C ALA A 250 0.27 -1.32 13.36
N ALA A 251 -0.57 -1.22 12.32
CA ALA A 251 -2.01 -1.03 12.45
C ALA A 251 -2.70 -2.22 13.13
N SER A 252 -2.32 -3.46 12.81
CA SER A 252 -2.81 -4.64 13.54
C SER A 252 -2.39 -4.61 15.01
N GLY A 253 -1.16 -4.14 15.28
CA GLY A 253 -0.64 -3.95 16.62
C GLY A 253 -1.42 -2.94 17.47
N VAL A 254 -1.82 -1.80 16.89
CA VAL A 254 -2.70 -0.81 17.53
C VAL A 254 -4.11 -1.38 17.74
N GLY A 255 -4.67 -2.04 16.72
CA GLY A 255 -6.00 -2.64 16.81
C GLY A 255 -6.12 -3.73 17.88
N ASP A 256 -5.07 -4.54 18.08
CA ASP A 256 -5.05 -5.54 19.15
C ASP A 256 -4.99 -4.88 20.55
N ARG A 257 -4.49 -3.65 20.67
CA ARG A 257 -4.53 -2.87 21.92
C ARG A 257 -5.93 -2.30 22.17
N GLU A 258 -6.53 -1.67 21.15
CA GLU A 258 -7.89 -1.09 21.24
C GLU A 258 -8.97 -2.15 21.50
N GLN A 259 -8.79 -3.36 20.98
CA GLN A 259 -9.72 -4.48 21.16
C GLN A 259 -9.48 -5.26 22.47
N GLY A 260 -8.59 -4.78 23.36
CA GLY A 260 -8.30 -5.42 24.64
C GLY A 260 -7.52 -6.74 24.56
N ARG A 261 -7.18 -7.22 23.36
CA ARG A 261 -6.44 -8.49 23.18
C ARG A 261 -5.04 -8.44 23.77
N LEU A 262 -4.40 -7.28 23.73
CA LEU A 262 -3.10 -7.10 24.34
C LEU A 262 -3.13 -7.36 25.85
N ALA A 263 -4.20 -6.95 26.54
CA ALA A 263 -4.36 -7.19 27.97
C ALA A 263 -4.49 -8.70 28.28
N LEU A 264 -5.24 -9.44 27.44
CA LEU A 264 -5.37 -10.90 27.56
C LEU A 264 -4.05 -11.65 27.33
N LEU A 265 -3.17 -11.14 26.46
CA LEU A 265 -1.85 -11.74 26.25
C LEU A 265 -0.91 -11.49 27.43
N LEU A 266 -0.98 -10.30 28.02
CA LEU A 266 -0.13 -9.91 29.14
C LEU A 266 -0.59 -10.50 30.49
N SER A 267 -1.83 -11.00 30.59
CA SER A 267 -2.27 -11.79 31.74
C SER A 267 -1.72 -13.23 31.75
N THR A 268 -1.07 -13.65 30.65
CA THR A 268 -0.29 -14.90 30.59
C THR A 268 1.16 -14.64 31.04
N PRO A 269 1.99 -15.67 31.33
CA PRO A 269 3.38 -15.47 31.76
C PRO A 269 4.32 -15.04 30.60
N LEU A 270 3.90 -14.05 29.81
CA LEU A 270 4.64 -13.47 28.69
C LEU A 270 5.17 -12.09 29.10
N SER A 271 6.50 -11.94 29.14
CA SER A 271 7.11 -10.62 29.40
C SER A 271 6.91 -9.66 28.22
N GLN A 272 6.88 -8.35 28.49
CA GLN A 272 6.76 -7.31 27.46
C GLN A 272 7.88 -7.40 26.41
N THR A 273 9.13 -7.65 26.83
CA THR A 273 10.26 -7.81 25.91
C THR A 273 10.09 -9.04 25.03
N ALA A 274 9.56 -10.14 25.58
CA ALA A 274 9.27 -11.34 24.80
C ALA A 274 8.13 -11.08 23.80
N LEU A 275 7.13 -10.28 24.16
CA LEU A 275 6.08 -9.84 23.25
C LEU A 275 6.62 -8.99 22.09
N ILE A 276 7.44 -7.97 22.37
CA ILE A 276 8.05 -7.10 21.34
C ILE A 276 8.91 -7.93 20.40
N ARG A 277 9.78 -8.79 20.94
CA ARG A 277 10.63 -9.69 20.14
C ARG A 277 9.78 -10.59 19.25
N GLN A 278 8.71 -11.18 19.77
CA GLN A 278 7.84 -12.06 18.98
C GLN A 278 7.08 -11.30 17.89
N ARG A 279 6.64 -10.06 18.15
CA ARG A 279 6.04 -9.20 17.11
C ARG A 279 7.05 -8.85 16.02
N LEU A 280 8.27 -8.47 16.38
CA LEU A 280 9.32 -8.19 15.40
C LEU A 280 9.64 -9.42 14.54
N ILE A 281 9.72 -10.61 15.15
CA ILE A 281 9.88 -11.88 14.42
C ILE A 281 8.69 -12.11 13.46
N THR A 282 7.45 -11.85 13.88
CA THR A 282 6.28 -11.96 12.98
C THR A 282 6.40 -11.05 11.76
N VAL A 283 6.81 -9.79 11.95
CA VAL A 283 7.01 -8.84 10.85
C VAL A 283 8.11 -9.33 9.92
N LEU A 284 9.25 -9.77 10.45
CA LEU A 284 10.37 -10.25 9.64
C LEU A 284 10.03 -11.52 8.86
N VAL A 285 9.38 -12.51 9.49
CA VAL A 285 8.97 -13.75 8.81
C VAL A 285 7.97 -13.45 7.69
N GLY A 286 6.98 -12.58 7.94
CA GLY A 286 6.04 -12.17 6.90
C GLY A 286 6.72 -11.41 5.77
N THR A 287 7.69 -10.55 6.08
CA THR A 287 8.51 -9.84 5.08
C THR A 287 9.30 -10.81 4.23
N VAL A 288 9.98 -11.80 4.83
CA VAL A 288 10.71 -12.85 4.08
C VAL A 288 9.79 -13.54 3.08
N ILE A 289 8.57 -13.90 3.50
CA ILE A 289 7.59 -14.55 2.63
C ILE A 289 7.15 -13.60 1.50
N ILE A 290 6.86 -12.33 1.80
CA ILE A 290 6.45 -11.35 0.79
C ILE A 290 7.57 -11.10 -0.21
N VAL A 291 8.79 -10.84 0.25
CA VAL A 291 9.94 -10.57 -0.62
C VAL A 291 10.26 -11.78 -1.49
N ALA A 292 10.29 -12.99 -0.92
CA ALA A 292 10.54 -14.20 -1.69
C ALA A 292 9.47 -14.43 -2.77
N VAL A 293 8.20 -14.22 -2.46
CA VAL A 293 7.11 -14.38 -3.42
C VAL A 293 7.09 -13.24 -4.45
N ALA A 294 7.39 -12.00 -4.05
CA ALA A 294 7.48 -10.85 -4.94
C ALA A 294 8.61 -11.01 -5.97
N LEU A 295 9.81 -11.38 -5.52
CA LEU A 295 10.95 -11.66 -6.39
C LEU A 295 10.73 -12.94 -7.22
N GLY A 296 9.99 -13.92 -6.70
CA GLY A 296 9.50 -15.05 -7.50
C GLY A 296 8.57 -14.60 -8.63
N GLY A 297 7.69 -13.63 -8.37
CA GLY A 297 6.86 -12.98 -9.39
C GLY A 297 7.68 -12.25 -10.44
N LEU A 298 8.68 -11.47 -10.01
CA LEU A 298 9.64 -10.81 -10.90
C LEU A 298 10.35 -11.82 -11.82
N LEU A 299 10.87 -12.92 -11.23
CA LEU A 299 11.52 -14.00 -11.96
C LEU A 299 10.58 -14.63 -12.99
N ILE A 300 9.36 -14.99 -12.59
CA ILE A 300 8.37 -15.54 -13.52
C ILE A 300 8.11 -14.56 -14.66
N GLY A 301 7.86 -13.28 -14.35
CA GLY A 301 7.61 -12.23 -15.34
C GLY A 301 8.75 -12.09 -16.35
N ALA A 302 10.00 -12.02 -15.88
CA ALA A 302 11.19 -11.92 -16.72
C ALA A 302 11.41 -13.19 -17.58
N THR A 303 11.21 -14.38 -17.01
CA THR A 303 11.36 -15.64 -17.76
C THR A 303 10.33 -15.81 -18.86
N VAL A 304 9.11 -15.27 -18.71
CA VAL A 304 8.06 -15.34 -19.75
C VAL A 304 8.45 -14.54 -21.00
N VAL A 305 9.29 -13.52 -20.86
CA VAL A 305 9.76 -12.67 -21.95
C VAL A 305 11.24 -12.91 -22.31
N ASP A 306 11.81 -14.03 -21.86
CA ASP A 306 13.21 -14.43 -22.11
C ASP A 306 14.26 -13.39 -21.66
N VAL A 307 13.95 -12.61 -20.61
CA VAL A 307 14.86 -11.64 -20.00
C VAL A 307 15.59 -12.28 -18.82
N SER A 308 16.92 -12.16 -18.79
CA SER A 308 17.74 -12.68 -17.70
C SER A 308 17.80 -11.71 -16.51
N LEU A 309 17.56 -12.22 -15.31
CA LEU A 309 17.74 -11.47 -14.07
C LEU A 309 19.16 -11.62 -13.54
N ASP A 310 19.72 -10.53 -13.02
CA ASP A 310 20.96 -10.60 -12.25
C ASP A 310 20.67 -11.21 -10.87
N ALA A 311 21.24 -12.38 -10.61
CA ALA A 311 21.10 -13.08 -9.34
C ALA A 311 21.71 -12.29 -8.17
N ALA A 312 22.83 -11.59 -8.40
CA ALA A 312 23.49 -10.80 -7.38
C ALA A 312 22.65 -9.57 -7.02
N GLY A 313 22.19 -8.82 -8.03
CA GLY A 313 21.22 -7.73 -7.88
C GLY A 313 19.96 -8.15 -7.15
N THR A 314 19.37 -9.27 -7.53
CA THR A 314 18.16 -9.81 -6.88
C THR A 314 18.41 -10.17 -5.41
N ALA A 315 19.56 -10.77 -5.08
CA ALA A 315 19.94 -11.07 -3.71
C ALA A 315 20.19 -9.80 -2.87
N ARG A 316 20.81 -8.77 -3.45
CA ARG A 316 20.99 -7.45 -2.82
C ARG A 316 19.65 -6.78 -2.54
N VAL A 317 18.69 -6.84 -3.47
CA VAL A 317 17.31 -6.33 -3.27
C VAL A 317 16.66 -7.02 -2.08
N ALA A 318 16.75 -8.36 -2.00
CA ALA A 318 16.21 -9.12 -0.89
C ALA A 318 16.84 -8.72 0.45
N ALA A 319 18.18 -8.63 0.50
CA ALA A 319 18.92 -8.25 1.71
C ALA A 319 18.56 -6.84 2.19
N SER A 320 18.54 -5.86 1.28
CA SER A 320 18.17 -4.48 1.59
C SER A 320 16.71 -4.35 2.05
N ALA A 321 15.80 -5.09 1.43
CA ALA A 321 14.39 -5.12 1.80
C ALA A 321 14.18 -5.70 3.22
N LEU A 322 14.91 -6.77 3.57
CA LEU A 322 14.87 -7.35 4.92
C LEU A 322 15.46 -6.41 5.97
N LEU A 323 16.54 -5.70 5.64
CA LEU A 323 17.15 -4.72 6.53
C LEU A 323 16.22 -3.51 6.76
N LEU A 324 15.57 -3.02 5.69
CA LEU A 324 14.53 -2.00 5.78
C LEU A 324 13.38 -2.46 6.70
N ALA A 325 12.90 -3.70 6.53
CA ALA A 325 11.84 -4.25 7.38
C ALA A 325 12.25 -4.37 8.85
N ALA A 326 13.50 -4.74 9.13
CA ALA A 326 14.04 -4.79 10.48
C ALA A 326 14.06 -3.39 11.13
N GLY A 327 14.61 -2.40 10.41
CA GLY A 327 14.68 -1.02 10.87
C GLY A 327 13.30 -0.41 11.10
N LEU A 328 12.48 -0.39 10.06
CA LEU A 328 11.14 0.18 10.09
C LEU A 328 10.21 -0.59 11.04
N GLY A 329 10.32 -1.92 11.08
CA GLY A 329 9.53 -2.78 11.97
C GLY A 329 9.83 -2.50 13.45
N ALA A 330 11.09 -2.28 13.80
CA ALA A 330 11.49 -1.93 15.15
C ALA A 330 10.93 -0.55 15.57
N VAL A 331 11.06 0.46 14.70
CA VAL A 331 10.46 1.79 14.92
C VAL A 331 8.94 1.70 15.03
N ALA A 332 8.30 0.92 14.17
CA ALA A 332 6.86 0.69 14.22
C ALA A 332 6.43 0.08 15.55
N THR A 333 7.15 -0.94 16.05
CA THR A 333 6.86 -1.52 17.37
C THR A 333 7.03 -0.51 18.49
N TRP A 334 8.06 0.34 18.45
CA TRP A 334 8.27 1.39 19.43
C TRP A 334 7.15 2.44 19.42
N LEU A 335 6.72 2.89 18.24
CA LEU A 335 5.62 3.85 18.12
C LEU A 335 4.30 3.25 18.63
N VAL A 336 4.04 1.98 18.34
CA VAL A 336 2.84 1.28 18.83
C VAL A 336 2.86 1.11 20.35
N THR A 337 4.02 0.93 20.97
CA THR A 337 4.13 0.84 22.45
C THR A 337 4.04 2.21 23.12
N TRP A 338 4.65 3.24 22.53
CA TRP A 338 4.76 4.56 23.14
C TRP A 338 3.54 5.45 22.86
N ILE A 339 3.15 5.62 21.59
CA ILE A 339 2.08 6.54 21.17
C ILE A 339 1.16 5.86 20.13
N PRO A 340 0.36 4.85 20.54
CA PRO A 340 -0.44 4.03 19.62
C PRO A 340 -1.42 4.85 18.76
N ARG A 341 -1.96 5.96 19.30
CA ARG A 341 -2.90 6.85 18.60
C ARG A 341 -2.33 7.45 17.32
N TYR A 342 -1.03 7.73 17.29
CA TYR A 342 -0.37 8.39 16.16
C TYR A 342 0.59 7.47 15.41
N ALA A 343 0.81 6.24 15.87
CA ALA A 343 1.81 5.33 15.32
C ALA A 343 1.63 5.10 13.81
N VAL A 344 0.42 4.74 13.36
CA VAL A 344 0.14 4.47 11.95
C VAL A 344 0.26 5.73 11.10
N ALA A 345 -0.31 6.85 11.57
CA ALA A 345 -0.25 8.13 10.85
C ALA A 345 1.18 8.65 10.72
N GLY A 346 1.97 8.60 11.81
CA GLY A 346 3.37 9.00 11.82
C GLY A 346 4.21 8.17 10.86
N LEU A 347 4.06 6.84 10.89
CA LEU A 347 4.75 5.96 9.92
C LEU A 347 4.37 6.29 8.49
N ALA A 348 3.07 6.45 8.19
CA ALA A 348 2.60 6.75 6.84
C ALA A 348 3.14 8.09 6.33
N ILE A 349 3.18 9.13 7.16
CA ILE A 349 3.73 10.45 6.81
C ILE A 349 5.24 10.33 6.53
N VAL A 350 5.99 9.70 7.42
CA VAL A 350 7.45 9.55 7.25
C VAL A 350 7.78 8.75 5.99
N LEU A 351 7.04 7.68 5.71
CA LEU A 351 7.22 6.88 4.50
C LEU A 351 6.82 7.64 3.24
N GLY A 352 5.69 8.36 3.27
CA GLY A 352 5.24 9.19 2.16
C GLY A 352 6.26 10.28 1.82
N LEU A 353 6.75 11.00 2.83
CA LEU A 353 7.80 12.01 2.65
C LEU A 353 9.11 11.39 2.17
N SER A 354 9.51 10.23 2.72
CA SER A 354 10.71 9.52 2.27
C SER A 354 10.61 9.14 0.80
N TYR A 355 9.46 8.62 0.36
CA TYR A 355 9.24 8.23 -1.03
C TYR A 355 9.22 9.46 -1.95
N LEU A 356 8.52 10.51 -1.54
CA LEU A 356 8.50 11.78 -2.28
C LEU A 356 9.91 12.37 -2.41
N LEU A 357 10.71 12.41 -1.35
CA LEU A 357 12.09 12.90 -1.44
C LEU A 357 12.95 12.08 -2.41
N ALA A 358 12.75 10.75 -2.47
CA ALA A 358 13.46 9.90 -3.41
C ALA A 358 13.12 10.22 -4.88
N LEU A 359 11.88 10.64 -5.15
CA LEU A 359 11.44 11.05 -6.49
C LEU A 359 11.80 12.51 -6.83
N LEU A 360 11.60 13.42 -5.87
CA LEU A 360 11.71 14.86 -6.10
C LEU A 360 13.16 15.33 -6.19
N VAL A 361 14.09 14.74 -5.43
CA VAL A 361 15.48 15.20 -5.44
C VAL A 361 16.12 15.04 -6.84
N PRO A 362 16.03 13.87 -7.52
CA PRO A 362 16.49 13.75 -8.90
C PRO A 362 15.72 14.67 -9.86
N MET A 363 14.39 14.75 -9.71
CA MET A 363 13.51 15.53 -10.58
C MET A 363 13.85 17.04 -10.58
N PHE A 364 14.21 17.60 -9.42
CA PHE A 364 14.59 19.02 -9.29
C PHE A 364 16.11 19.26 -9.27
N ALA A 365 16.92 18.23 -9.55
CA ALA A 365 18.39 18.29 -9.46
C ALA A 365 18.88 18.85 -8.10
N TRP A 366 18.18 18.51 -7.01
CA TRP A 366 18.55 18.95 -5.67
C TRP A 366 19.81 18.24 -5.15
N PRO A 367 20.47 18.78 -4.12
CA PRO A 367 21.65 18.14 -3.54
C PRO A 367 21.37 16.70 -3.08
N SER A 368 22.24 15.77 -3.45
CA SER A 368 22.10 14.32 -3.16
C SER A 368 22.19 13.98 -1.67
N TRP A 369 22.60 14.89 -0.80
CA TRP A 369 22.51 14.66 0.64
C TRP A 369 21.06 14.65 1.14
N ILE A 370 20.12 15.27 0.41
CA ILE A 370 18.70 15.30 0.77
C ILE A 370 18.06 13.91 0.59
N THR A 371 18.42 13.15 -0.45
CA THR A 371 17.93 11.76 -0.58
C THR A 371 18.42 10.87 0.56
N ARG A 372 19.56 11.19 1.20
CA ARG A 372 20.06 10.42 2.36
C ARG A 372 19.17 10.57 3.60
N LEU A 373 18.29 11.57 3.64
CA LEU A 373 17.26 11.69 4.69
C LEU A 373 16.07 10.74 4.48
N SER A 374 15.91 10.20 3.26
CA SER A 374 14.86 9.24 2.93
C SER A 374 15.22 7.83 3.36
N LEU A 375 14.26 7.10 3.93
CA LEU A 375 14.37 5.66 4.17
C LEU A 375 14.64 4.86 2.88
N PHE A 376 14.09 5.30 1.76
CA PHE A 376 14.30 4.66 0.46
C PHE A 376 15.64 5.07 -0.17
N GLY A 377 16.07 6.32 0.05
CA GLY A 377 17.42 6.74 -0.33
C GLY A 377 18.52 6.00 0.43
N ALA A 378 18.27 5.57 1.67
CA ALA A 378 19.17 4.71 2.42
C ALA A 378 19.27 3.28 1.87
N VAL A 379 18.24 2.80 1.16
CA VAL A 379 18.27 1.50 0.45
C VAL A 379 19.06 1.61 -0.85
N GLY A 380 18.95 2.73 -1.56
CA GLY A 380 19.63 2.97 -2.84
C GLY A 380 19.07 2.12 -3.98
N HIS A 381 19.93 1.76 -4.94
CA HIS A 381 19.59 0.97 -6.13
C HIS A 381 20.19 -0.45 -6.07
N PRO A 382 19.79 -1.30 -5.11
CA PRO A 382 20.46 -2.58 -4.80
C PRO A 382 20.47 -3.57 -5.96
N TYR A 383 19.57 -3.45 -6.92
CA TYR A 383 19.57 -4.31 -8.10
C TYR A 383 20.78 -4.03 -8.99
N LEU A 384 21.06 -2.74 -9.26
CA LEU A 384 22.12 -2.31 -10.16
C LEU A 384 23.48 -2.31 -9.47
N GLU A 385 23.54 -1.77 -8.25
CA GLU A 385 24.79 -1.50 -7.55
C GLU A 385 24.78 -2.01 -6.11
N VAL A 386 25.97 -2.06 -5.51
CA VAL A 386 26.11 -2.43 -4.09
C VAL A 386 25.58 -1.27 -3.24
N PRO A 387 24.63 -1.53 -2.31
CA PRO A 387 24.12 -0.48 -1.45
C PRO A 387 25.24 0.26 -0.70
N PRO A 388 25.15 1.58 -0.56
CA PRO A 388 26.14 2.35 0.16
C PRO A 388 26.17 1.91 1.64
N TRP A 389 27.38 1.67 2.16
CA TRP A 389 27.59 1.25 3.55
C TRP A 389 26.90 2.16 4.57
N GLY A 390 26.87 3.47 4.31
CA GLY A 390 26.19 4.43 5.19
C GLY A 390 24.68 4.20 5.30
N GLY A 391 24.02 3.83 4.20
CA GLY A 391 22.59 3.52 4.18
C GLY A 391 22.27 2.22 4.92
N ALA A 392 23.06 1.17 4.67
CA ALA A 392 22.94 -0.09 5.39
C ALA A 392 23.17 0.09 6.91
N LEU A 393 24.21 0.85 7.29
CA LEU A 393 24.49 1.15 8.70
C LEU A 393 23.35 1.95 9.33
N PHE A 394 22.79 2.93 8.63
CA PHE A 394 21.65 3.71 9.10
C PHE A 394 20.44 2.80 9.40
N LEU A 395 20.07 1.91 8.49
CA LEU A 395 18.95 0.97 8.70
C LEU A 395 19.23 -0.04 9.82
N ALA A 396 20.48 -0.49 9.97
CA ALA A 396 20.89 -1.36 11.07
C ALA A 396 20.80 -0.66 12.43
N ILE A 397 21.28 0.59 12.51
CA ILE A 397 21.15 1.44 13.71
C ILE A 397 19.67 1.66 14.03
N LEU A 398 18.84 1.93 13.02
CA LEU A 398 17.40 2.11 13.18
C LEU A 398 16.74 0.86 13.79
N ALA A 399 17.16 -0.35 13.35
CA ALA A 399 16.67 -1.61 13.88
C ALA A 399 17.04 -1.80 15.36
N VAL A 400 18.31 -1.59 15.71
CA VAL A 400 18.82 -1.74 17.07
C VAL A 400 18.20 -0.70 18.01
N ALA A 401 18.23 0.57 17.61
CA ALA A 401 17.69 1.68 18.40
C ALA A 401 16.18 1.56 18.57
N GLY A 402 15.43 1.26 17.51
CA GLY A 402 13.99 1.05 17.57
C GLY A 402 13.61 -0.07 18.52
N PHE A 403 14.34 -1.20 18.50
CA PHE A 403 14.09 -2.32 19.40
C PHE A 403 14.41 -1.96 20.86
N ALA A 404 15.55 -1.30 21.11
CA ALA A 404 15.94 -0.86 22.44
C ALA A 404 14.91 0.13 23.03
N LEU A 405 14.46 1.11 22.24
CA LEU A 405 13.44 2.07 22.64
C LEU A 405 12.09 1.40 22.91
N ALA A 406 11.67 0.44 22.08
CA ALA A 406 10.47 -0.35 22.33
C ALA A 406 10.56 -1.10 23.67
N ALA A 407 11.69 -1.74 23.96
CA ALA A 407 11.90 -2.48 25.19
C ALA A 407 11.89 -1.55 26.43
N VAL A 408 12.59 -0.41 26.38
CA VAL A 408 12.65 0.56 27.49
C VAL A 408 11.31 1.23 27.75
N THR A 409 10.57 1.59 26.70
CA THR A 409 9.23 2.19 26.86
C THR A 409 8.24 1.21 27.49
N ALA A 410 8.32 -0.07 27.13
CA ALA A 410 7.45 -1.09 27.68
C ALA A 410 7.76 -1.41 29.16
N THR A 411 9.03 -1.34 29.60
CA THR A 411 9.37 -1.51 31.02
C THR A 411 8.95 -0.32 31.87
N ARG A 412 9.13 0.92 31.37
CA ARG A 412 8.69 2.14 32.09
C ARG A 412 7.18 2.22 32.29
N ALA A 413 6.39 1.73 31.34
CA ALA A 413 4.94 1.69 31.47
C ALA A 413 4.46 0.78 32.61
N MET A 414 5.27 -0.18 33.05
CA MET A 414 4.96 -1.07 34.18
C MET A 414 5.29 -0.45 35.54
N THR A 415 6.30 0.41 35.62
CA THR A 415 6.67 1.05 36.90
C THR A 415 5.76 2.21 37.29
N ALA A 416 4.95 2.69 36.33
CA ALA A 416 4.02 3.81 36.52
C ALA A 416 2.55 3.36 36.75
N ALA A 417 2.27 2.06 36.67
CA ALA A 417 0.97 1.44 36.94
C ALA A 417 1.06 0.62 38.24
#